data_AF-A0A4V1SA24-F1
#
_entry.id   AF-A0A4V1SA24-F1
#
_cell.length_a   1.000
_cell.length_b   1.000
_cell.length_c   1.000
_cell.angle_alpha   90.00
_cell.angle_beta   90.00
_cell.angle_gamma   90.00
#
_symmetry.space_group_name_H-M   'P 1'
#
loop_
_entity.id
_entity.type
_entity.pdbx_description
1 polymer ?
#
loop_
_entity_poly.entity_id
_entity_poly.type
_entity_poly.pdbx_seq_one_letter_code
_entity_poly.pdbx_strand_id
1 'polypeptide(L)'
;IRGIRQTHQPSPWIADYANFSLMPVSGKLALNEDDRASTFSHDNESAHPGHYKVRLDTWDAIAEVTPTERGASFRFTYEKDGDNYVVLDAFTNNPTVKIIPGENKIVGICRNHNGGVPENFANYFVIVFDKPFTAHGTWSGDTVNEGQAELTAPQAGAYLKFDVKAGGSVSCKVASSYISPEQAQRTLDREIGSADFDTVRQRAEKTWNDIFSRIKIEGGSQEQHRTFYSAFYRSVIFPHRFFEFDENNKPVYFSPYDGKLKEGYLYTDTGLWDTFRASHPLYNLLFPEISAQIMQGMVAGYEQSGFLPSWTSPGHRDCMIGNHAFSLFADAWVKGIRDFDANKALDAMIHDANTQAPANCKSIGRDGAEF
;
A
#
# COMPACT_ATOMS: atom_id res chain seq x y z
N ILE A 1 18.57 -6.49 4.54
CA ILE A 1 17.45 -6.01 3.67
C ILE A 1 17.42 -6.83 2.39
N ARG A 2 16.24 -7.30 1.95
CA ARG A 2 16.06 -8.12 0.72
C ARG A 2 15.35 -7.40 -0.43
N GLY A 3 14.86 -6.19 -0.15
CA GLY A 3 14.11 -5.36 -1.08
C GLY A 3 13.31 -4.31 -0.33
N ILE A 4 12.96 -3.23 -1.02
CA ILE A 4 12.00 -2.22 -0.55
C ILE A 4 10.65 -2.56 -1.19
N ARG A 5 9.64 -2.75 -0.34
CA ARG A 5 8.37 -3.41 -0.71
C ARG A 5 7.20 -2.42 -0.70
N GLN A 6 6.36 -2.44 -1.74
CA GLN A 6 4.99 -1.90 -1.64
C GLN A 6 4.17 -2.84 -0.76
N THR A 7 3.56 -2.35 0.32
CA THR A 7 2.89 -3.21 1.31
C THR A 7 1.59 -2.57 1.78
N HIS A 8 0.62 -3.41 2.11
CA HIS A 8 -0.68 -3.02 2.66
C HIS A 8 -0.94 -3.69 4.01
N GLN A 9 0.06 -4.39 4.55
CA GLN A 9 -0.03 -5.21 5.74
C GLN A 9 -0.40 -4.37 6.99
N PRO A 10 -1.57 -4.59 7.63
CA PRO A 10 -1.95 -3.87 8.84
C PRO A 10 -1.32 -4.45 10.11
N SER A 11 -1.00 -5.75 10.11
CA SER A 11 -0.35 -6.43 11.22
C SER A 11 0.36 -7.70 10.74
N PRO A 12 1.36 -8.21 11.48
CA PRO A 12 1.99 -9.49 11.14
C PRO A 12 1.02 -10.68 11.16
N TRP A 13 -0.09 -10.59 11.89
CA TRP A 13 -1.08 -11.66 12.01
C TRP A 13 -2.06 -11.71 10.85
N ILE A 14 -2.43 -10.53 10.32
CA ILE A 14 -3.31 -10.40 9.16
C ILE A 14 -2.55 -10.66 7.85
N ALA A 15 -1.23 -10.39 7.87
CA ALA A 15 -0.31 -10.49 6.75
C ALA A 15 -0.67 -9.53 5.60
N ASP A 16 0.01 -9.68 4.46
CA ASP A 16 -0.02 -8.71 3.36
C ASP A 16 -0.87 -9.18 2.18
N TYR A 17 -1.07 -8.29 1.22
CA TYR A 17 -1.65 -8.60 -0.08
C TYR A 17 -1.09 -7.67 -1.16
N ALA A 18 -1.12 -8.10 -2.43
CA ALA A 18 -0.75 -7.31 -3.60
C ALA A 18 0.61 -6.59 -3.47
N ASN A 19 1.62 -7.30 -3.00
CA ASN A 19 2.95 -6.71 -2.78
C ASN A 19 3.94 -7.11 -3.89
N PHE A 20 4.89 -6.22 -4.11
CA PHE A 20 6.09 -6.43 -4.92
C PHE A 20 7.25 -5.63 -4.31
N SER A 21 8.48 -5.94 -4.69
CA SER A 21 9.65 -5.23 -4.17
C SER A 21 10.68 -4.91 -5.23
N LEU A 22 11.43 -3.84 -4.98
CA LEU A 22 12.61 -3.46 -5.76
C LEU A 22 13.86 -3.57 -4.90
N MET A 23 14.94 -4.07 -5.49
CA MET A 23 16.24 -4.19 -4.83
C MET A 23 17.36 -3.81 -5.80
N PRO A 24 18.21 -2.82 -5.49
CA PRO A 24 19.43 -2.62 -6.25
C PRO A 24 20.49 -3.66 -5.87
N VAL A 25 21.19 -4.16 -6.88
CA VAL A 25 22.26 -5.16 -6.76
C VAL A 25 23.42 -4.72 -7.66
N SER A 26 24.66 -4.88 -7.21
CA SER A 26 25.85 -4.49 -7.99
C SER A 26 26.91 -5.59 -8.04
N GLY A 27 27.80 -5.52 -9.03
CA GLY A 27 28.94 -6.40 -9.23
C GLY A 27 28.61 -7.79 -9.78
N LYS A 28 27.51 -8.41 -9.33
CA LYS A 28 26.99 -9.68 -9.83
C LYS A 28 25.46 -9.67 -9.83
N LEU A 29 24.84 -10.37 -10.78
CA LEU A 29 23.40 -10.57 -10.76
C LEU A 29 23.02 -11.54 -9.63
N ALA A 30 22.17 -11.09 -8.72
CA ALA A 30 21.61 -11.89 -7.63
C ALA A 30 20.10 -11.70 -7.58
N LEU A 31 19.33 -12.78 -7.75
CA LEU A 31 17.89 -12.72 -8.02
C LEU A 31 17.06 -13.28 -6.87
N ASN A 32 17.41 -14.44 -6.34
CA ASN A 32 16.73 -15.03 -5.20
C ASN A 32 16.86 -14.15 -3.96
N GLU A 33 15.88 -14.25 -3.05
CA GLU A 33 15.77 -13.31 -1.92
C GLU A 33 16.94 -13.36 -0.94
N ASP A 34 17.53 -14.55 -0.73
CA ASP A 34 18.70 -14.73 0.13
C ASP A 34 19.98 -14.30 -0.60
N ASP A 35 20.09 -14.58 -1.90
CA ASP A 35 21.26 -14.21 -2.72
C ASP A 35 21.38 -12.69 -2.88
N ARG A 36 20.24 -11.99 -3.02
CA ARG A 36 20.17 -10.52 -3.17
C ARG A 36 20.14 -9.79 -1.83
N ALA A 37 20.10 -10.51 -0.70
CA ALA A 37 20.07 -9.89 0.61
C ALA A 37 21.33 -9.04 0.85
N SER A 38 21.15 -7.90 1.51
CA SER A 38 22.25 -7.02 1.91
C SER A 38 22.29 -6.85 3.42
N THR A 39 23.49 -6.87 3.99
CA THR A 39 23.75 -6.34 5.32
C THR A 39 23.64 -4.82 5.32
N PHE A 40 23.26 -4.24 6.46
CA PHE A 40 23.18 -2.80 6.66
C PHE A 40 23.37 -2.48 8.16
N SER A 41 23.65 -1.22 8.45
CA SER A 41 23.67 -0.68 9.82
C SER A 41 22.61 0.41 9.98
N HIS A 42 21.98 0.48 11.15
CA HIS A 42 21.08 1.58 11.52
C HIS A 42 21.80 2.94 11.56
N ASP A 43 23.12 2.96 11.74
CA ASP A 43 23.92 4.20 11.66
C ASP A 43 23.92 4.79 10.24
N ASN A 44 23.67 3.95 9.22
CA ASN A 44 23.57 4.33 7.82
C ASN A 44 22.14 4.19 7.28
N GLU A 45 21.15 4.22 8.18
CA GLU A 45 19.72 4.18 7.87
C GLU A 45 19.04 5.45 8.35
N SER A 46 18.13 5.97 7.54
CA SER A 46 17.29 7.12 7.86
C SER A 46 15.86 6.79 7.46
N ALA A 47 14.96 6.78 8.45
CA ALA A 47 13.56 6.42 8.26
C ALA A 47 12.64 7.56 8.74
N HIS A 48 12.01 8.22 7.79
CA HIS A 48 11.02 9.28 8.01
C HIS A 48 9.72 8.94 7.26
N PRO A 49 8.56 9.43 7.72
CA PRO A 49 7.28 9.13 7.06
C PRO A 49 7.22 9.48 5.56
N GLY A 50 7.97 10.50 5.12
CA GLY A 50 8.06 10.92 3.72
C GLY A 50 9.33 10.50 2.97
N HIS A 51 10.29 9.86 3.63
CA HIS A 51 11.56 9.47 3.00
C HIS A 51 12.25 8.35 3.77
N TYR A 52 12.67 7.31 3.06
CA TYR A 52 13.52 6.26 3.60
C TYR A 52 14.83 6.20 2.79
N LYS A 53 15.95 6.05 3.49
CA LYS A 53 17.29 5.89 2.91
C LYS A 53 18.07 4.85 3.70
N VAL A 54 18.77 3.97 2.99
CA VAL A 54 19.67 2.98 3.59
C VAL A 54 20.87 2.69 2.69
N ARG A 55 22.04 2.50 3.32
CA ARG A 55 23.22 1.94 2.64
C ARG A 55 23.20 0.41 2.75
N LEU A 56 23.36 -0.25 1.61
CA LEU A 56 23.35 -1.70 1.42
C LEU A 56 24.79 -2.17 1.29
N ASP A 57 25.39 -2.61 2.41
CA ASP A 57 26.84 -2.85 2.51
C ASP A 57 27.32 -3.97 1.59
N THR A 58 26.49 -5.01 1.37
CA THR A 58 26.83 -6.12 0.47
C THR A 58 26.91 -5.70 -0.99
N TRP A 59 26.19 -4.64 -1.37
CA TRP A 59 26.04 -4.21 -2.76
C TRP A 59 26.69 -2.86 -3.05
N ASP A 60 27.41 -2.27 -2.09
CA ASP A 60 28.01 -0.95 -2.23
C ASP A 60 27.02 0.05 -2.90
N ALA A 61 25.78 0.05 -2.41
CA ALA A 61 24.68 0.79 -3.00
C ALA A 61 23.85 1.51 -1.94
N ILE A 62 23.27 2.63 -2.31
CA ILE A 62 22.34 3.39 -1.47
C ILE A 62 20.96 3.30 -2.11
N ALA A 63 19.97 2.85 -1.35
CA ALA A 63 18.58 2.84 -1.78
C ALA A 63 17.81 3.94 -1.05
N GLU A 64 17.10 4.76 -1.84
CA GLU A 64 16.21 5.81 -1.33
C GLU A 64 14.83 5.66 -1.95
N VAL A 65 13.78 5.93 -1.15
CA VAL A 65 12.39 5.96 -1.61
C VAL A 65 11.62 7.10 -0.96
N THR A 66 10.76 7.75 -1.74
CA THR A 66 9.77 8.72 -1.27
C THR A 66 8.40 8.40 -1.85
N PRO A 67 7.33 8.32 -1.03
CA PRO A 67 6.01 7.94 -1.50
C PRO A 67 5.18 9.14 -2.00
N THR A 68 4.17 8.85 -2.81
CA THR A 68 2.92 9.62 -2.93
C THR A 68 1.79 8.80 -2.29
N GLU A 69 0.51 9.12 -2.53
CA GLU A 69 -0.59 8.35 -1.93
C GLU A 69 -0.67 6.92 -2.49
N ARG A 70 -0.40 6.74 -3.79
CA ARG A 70 -0.53 5.46 -4.53
C ARG A 70 0.70 5.11 -5.37
N GLY A 71 1.80 5.81 -5.15
CA GLY A 71 3.04 5.64 -5.89
C GLY A 71 4.27 5.95 -5.05
N ALA A 72 5.44 5.83 -5.67
CA ALA A 72 6.71 6.19 -5.06
C ALA A 72 7.74 6.55 -6.12
N SER A 73 8.70 7.39 -5.74
CA SER A 73 9.93 7.59 -6.50
C SER A 73 11.10 6.94 -5.75
N PHE A 74 11.90 6.17 -6.48
CA PHE A 74 13.11 5.54 -5.99
C PHE A 74 14.34 6.19 -6.60
N ARG A 75 15.44 6.20 -5.84
CA ARG A 75 16.79 6.54 -6.30
C ARG A 75 17.77 5.50 -5.76
N PHE A 76 18.45 4.81 -6.66
CA PHE A 76 19.48 3.83 -6.34
C PHE A 76 20.84 4.36 -6.77
N THR A 77 21.74 4.62 -5.83
CA THR A 77 23.10 5.11 -6.11
C THR A 77 24.09 3.97 -5.96
N TYR A 78 24.95 3.76 -6.95
CA TYR A 78 25.96 2.69 -6.95
C TYR A 78 27.34 3.30 -6.66
N GLU A 79 28.02 2.81 -5.63
CA GLU A 79 29.26 3.43 -5.12
C GLU A 79 30.52 2.94 -5.86
N LYS A 80 30.41 1.86 -6.66
CA LYS A 80 31.52 1.26 -7.42
C LYS A 80 31.19 1.12 -8.90
N ASP A 81 32.23 1.09 -9.73
CA ASP A 81 32.11 0.72 -11.13
C ASP A 81 31.83 -0.78 -11.26
N GLY A 82 31.10 -1.17 -12.30
CA GLY A 82 30.79 -2.56 -12.61
C GLY A 82 29.36 -2.74 -13.11
N ASP A 83 28.86 -3.96 -12.98
CA ASP A 83 27.51 -4.30 -13.38
C ASP A 83 26.50 -3.82 -12.33
N ASN A 84 25.54 -2.98 -12.73
CA ASN A 84 24.54 -2.39 -11.85
C ASN A 84 23.14 -2.85 -12.26
N TYR A 85 22.37 -3.36 -11.31
CA TYR A 85 21.07 -3.96 -11.55
C TYR A 85 19.99 -3.41 -10.63
N VAL A 86 18.77 -3.32 -11.15
CA VAL A 86 17.56 -3.27 -10.33
C VAL A 86 16.80 -4.57 -10.52
N VAL A 87 16.50 -5.25 -9.42
CA VAL A 87 15.73 -6.49 -9.37
C VAL A 87 14.32 -6.19 -8.89
N LEU A 88 13.34 -6.64 -9.66
CA LEU A 88 11.93 -6.68 -9.30
C LEU A 88 11.55 -8.10 -8.88
N ASP A 89 10.90 -8.22 -7.73
CA ASP A 89 10.25 -9.44 -7.27
C ASP A 89 8.74 -9.17 -7.14
N ALA A 90 7.94 -9.80 -8.00
CA ALA A 90 6.48 -9.72 -7.97
C ALA A 90 5.83 -10.78 -7.07
N PHE A 91 6.66 -11.48 -6.27
CA PHE A 91 6.31 -12.55 -5.35
C PHE A 91 5.58 -13.72 -6.04
N THR A 92 4.62 -14.33 -5.36
CA THR A 92 4.01 -15.60 -5.72
C THR A 92 2.55 -15.42 -6.16
N ASN A 93 1.86 -16.54 -6.40
CA ASN A 93 0.47 -16.62 -6.86
C ASN A 93 0.30 -16.20 -8.33
N ASN A 94 1.18 -16.71 -9.19
CA ASN A 94 1.14 -16.48 -10.64
C ASN A 94 1.09 -14.98 -11.03
N PRO A 95 2.03 -14.15 -10.54
CA PRO A 95 2.14 -12.78 -11.02
C PRO A 95 2.59 -12.74 -12.48
N THR A 96 2.35 -11.60 -13.12
CA THR A 96 2.82 -11.33 -14.48
C THR A 96 3.78 -10.15 -14.44
N VAL A 97 4.92 -10.25 -15.11
CA VAL A 97 5.89 -9.16 -15.28
C VAL A 97 6.18 -8.98 -16.77
N LYS A 98 6.16 -7.74 -17.24
CA LYS A 98 6.47 -7.37 -18.62
C LYS A 98 7.40 -6.17 -18.68
N ILE A 99 8.57 -6.37 -19.27
CA ILE A 99 9.60 -5.37 -19.54
C ILE A 99 9.32 -4.76 -20.91
N ILE A 100 9.36 -3.44 -21.00
CA ILE A 100 9.17 -2.66 -22.23
C ILE A 100 10.42 -1.78 -22.39
N PRO A 101 11.51 -2.31 -22.97
CA PRO A 101 12.79 -1.60 -23.03
C PRO A 101 12.73 -0.28 -23.78
N GLY A 102 11.92 -0.19 -24.84
CA GLY A 102 11.74 1.05 -25.62
C GLY A 102 11.10 2.20 -24.86
N GLU A 103 10.53 1.94 -23.68
CA GLU A 103 9.91 2.94 -22.81
C GLU A 103 10.61 3.04 -21.44
N ASN A 104 11.75 2.36 -21.25
CA ASN A 104 12.41 2.20 -19.94
C ASN A 104 11.42 1.77 -18.85
N LYS A 105 10.50 0.86 -19.19
CA LYS A 105 9.31 0.57 -18.38
C LYS A 105 9.20 -0.90 -18.01
N ILE A 106 8.66 -1.18 -16.82
CA ILE A 106 8.07 -2.47 -16.47
C ILE A 106 6.59 -2.25 -16.14
N VAL A 107 5.74 -3.14 -16.61
CA VAL A 107 4.36 -3.28 -16.13
C VAL A 107 4.14 -4.68 -15.59
N GLY A 108 3.21 -4.85 -14.67
CA GLY A 108 2.91 -6.18 -14.16
C GLY A 108 1.66 -6.26 -13.30
N ILE A 109 1.40 -7.48 -12.83
CA ILE A 109 0.22 -7.84 -12.04
C ILE A 109 0.66 -8.70 -10.85
N CYS A 110 0.36 -8.24 -9.65
CA CYS A 110 0.51 -8.99 -8.40
C CYS A 110 -0.85 -9.56 -7.96
N ARG A 111 -0.85 -10.80 -7.45
CA ARG A 111 -2.05 -11.51 -6.98
C ARG A 111 -1.88 -12.20 -5.63
N ASN A 112 -0.70 -12.12 -5.01
CA ASN A 112 -0.47 -12.70 -3.70
C ASN A 112 -1.37 -12.04 -2.63
N HIS A 113 -1.95 -12.83 -1.72
CA HIS A 113 -2.84 -12.34 -0.68
C HIS A 113 -2.97 -13.35 0.47
N ASN A 114 -3.54 -12.92 1.59
CA ASN A 114 -3.84 -13.76 2.76
C ASN A 114 -5.35 -13.90 3.03
N GLY A 115 -6.16 -13.81 1.97
CA GLY A 115 -7.62 -13.97 2.01
C GLY A 115 -8.34 -12.62 1.94
N GLY A 116 -9.67 -12.64 2.05
CA GLY A 116 -10.49 -11.43 1.99
C GLY A 116 -10.44 -10.74 0.63
N VAL A 117 -10.32 -11.50 -0.46
CA VAL A 117 -10.31 -10.97 -1.83
C VAL A 117 -11.21 -11.80 -2.75
N PRO A 118 -11.85 -11.18 -3.77
CA PRO A 118 -12.58 -11.90 -4.81
C PRO A 118 -11.61 -12.61 -5.78
N GLU A 119 -12.13 -13.56 -6.57
CA GLU A 119 -11.32 -14.36 -7.52
C GLU A 119 -10.55 -13.51 -8.55
N ASN A 120 -11.10 -12.37 -8.95
CA ASN A 120 -10.51 -11.46 -9.93
C ASN A 120 -9.59 -10.40 -9.31
N PHE A 121 -9.24 -10.52 -8.03
CA PHE A 121 -8.36 -9.57 -7.35
C PHE A 121 -6.97 -9.50 -7.98
N ALA A 122 -6.51 -8.27 -8.24
CA ALA A 122 -5.21 -8.00 -8.80
C ALA A 122 -4.73 -6.60 -8.40
N ASN A 123 -3.41 -6.42 -8.33
CA ASN A 123 -2.77 -5.11 -8.30
C ASN A 123 -1.88 -4.96 -9.52
N TYR A 124 -2.20 -3.95 -10.33
CA TYR A 124 -1.50 -3.61 -11.55
C TYR A 124 -0.46 -2.55 -11.23
N PHE A 125 0.82 -2.82 -11.50
CA PHE A 125 1.89 -1.87 -11.25
C PHE A 125 2.56 -1.40 -12.54
N VAL A 126 3.07 -0.17 -12.51
CA VAL A 126 3.91 0.42 -13.55
C VAL A 126 5.16 1.01 -12.91
N ILE A 127 6.31 0.78 -13.55
CA ILE A 127 7.62 1.27 -13.11
C ILE A 127 8.31 1.90 -14.32
N VAL A 128 8.69 3.17 -14.23
CA VAL A 128 9.37 3.90 -15.30
C VAL A 128 10.75 4.37 -14.81
N PHE A 129 11.79 4.00 -15.52
CA PHE A 129 13.19 4.29 -15.19
C PHE A 129 13.71 5.51 -15.97
N ASP A 130 14.65 6.23 -15.36
CA ASP A 130 15.30 7.41 -15.96
C ASP A 130 16.44 7.08 -16.93
N LYS A 131 16.77 5.79 -17.09
CA LYS A 131 17.87 5.31 -17.94
C LYS A 131 17.47 4.10 -18.79
N PRO A 132 18.05 3.97 -20.00
CA PRO A 132 17.88 2.78 -20.81
C PRO A 132 18.54 1.55 -20.20
N PHE A 133 17.96 0.39 -20.49
CA PHE A 133 18.46 -0.91 -20.05
C PHE A 133 19.56 -1.38 -21.02
N THR A 134 20.74 -1.73 -20.52
CA THR A 134 21.79 -2.34 -21.34
C THR A 134 21.62 -3.85 -21.48
N ALA A 135 20.93 -4.47 -20.54
CA ALA A 135 20.44 -5.84 -20.60
C ALA A 135 19.19 -5.97 -19.70
N HIS A 136 18.39 -7.00 -19.93
CA HIS A 136 17.22 -7.31 -19.11
C HIS A 136 16.87 -8.79 -19.23
N GLY A 137 16.05 -9.27 -18.30
CA GLY A 137 15.46 -10.60 -18.36
C GLY A 137 14.48 -10.82 -17.23
N THR A 138 13.77 -11.93 -17.29
CA THR A 138 12.84 -12.37 -16.24
C THR A 138 13.40 -13.57 -15.49
N TRP A 139 12.84 -13.87 -14.32
CA TRP A 139 13.25 -15.01 -13.51
C TRP A 139 12.08 -15.62 -12.73
N SER A 140 12.21 -16.90 -12.41
CA SER A 140 11.27 -17.69 -11.58
C SER A 140 12.04 -18.76 -10.82
N GLY A 141 12.10 -18.66 -9.49
CA GLY A 141 13.03 -19.45 -8.68
C GLY A 141 14.46 -19.29 -9.20
N ASP A 142 15.18 -20.40 -9.37
CA ASP A 142 16.56 -20.39 -9.86
C ASP A 142 16.70 -20.22 -11.39
N THR A 143 15.58 -20.16 -12.13
CA THR A 143 15.62 -20.05 -13.60
C THR A 143 15.71 -18.61 -14.04
N VAL A 144 16.75 -18.28 -14.82
CA VAL A 144 16.98 -16.96 -15.43
C VAL A 144 16.72 -17.03 -16.93
N ASN A 145 15.82 -16.19 -17.41
CA ASN A 145 15.48 -16.10 -18.83
C ASN A 145 16.03 -14.78 -19.40
N GLU A 146 17.30 -14.80 -19.82
CA GLU A 146 17.98 -13.63 -20.40
C GLU A 146 17.26 -13.16 -21.67
N GLY A 147 17.01 -11.84 -21.78
CA GLY A 147 16.30 -11.24 -22.91
C GLY A 147 14.81 -11.56 -22.99
N GLN A 148 14.26 -12.42 -22.12
CA GLN A 148 12.82 -12.62 -22.05
C GLN A 148 12.17 -11.38 -21.44
N ALA A 149 11.25 -10.76 -22.19
CA ALA A 149 10.59 -9.52 -21.80
C ALA A 149 9.27 -9.75 -21.04
N GLU A 150 8.71 -10.95 -21.01
CA GLU A 150 7.44 -11.22 -20.34
C GLU A 150 7.43 -12.60 -19.68
N LEU A 151 6.92 -12.67 -18.45
CA LEU A 151 6.82 -13.92 -17.68
C LEU A 151 5.56 -13.92 -16.81
N THR A 152 4.83 -15.04 -16.85
CA THR A 152 3.84 -15.41 -15.84
C THR A 152 4.22 -16.79 -15.33
N ALA A 153 4.45 -16.92 -14.01
CA ALA A 153 4.93 -18.14 -13.39
C ALA A 153 4.55 -18.14 -11.90
N PRO A 154 4.54 -19.30 -11.19
CA PRO A 154 4.15 -19.38 -9.78
C PRO A 154 4.83 -18.37 -8.86
N GLN A 155 6.08 -18.03 -9.18
CA GLN A 155 6.80 -16.83 -8.75
C GLN A 155 7.36 -16.16 -10.01
N ALA A 156 7.33 -14.83 -10.09
CA ALA A 156 7.97 -14.14 -11.21
C ALA A 156 8.66 -12.84 -10.76
N GLY A 157 9.74 -12.52 -11.43
CA GLY A 157 10.42 -11.24 -11.30
C GLY A 157 11.15 -10.84 -12.57
N ALA A 158 11.79 -9.68 -12.51
CA ALA A 158 12.63 -9.15 -13.59
C ALA A 158 13.94 -8.60 -13.05
N TYR A 159 14.94 -8.53 -13.91
CA TYR A 159 16.14 -7.74 -13.68
C TYR A 159 16.40 -6.79 -14.85
N LEU A 160 16.96 -5.63 -14.53
CA LEU A 160 17.36 -4.61 -15.48
C LEU A 160 18.81 -4.24 -15.19
N LYS A 161 19.67 -4.27 -16.20
CA LYS A 161 21.06 -3.83 -16.11
C LYS A 161 21.20 -2.41 -16.63
N PHE A 162 22.01 -1.61 -15.96
CA PHE A 162 22.27 -0.21 -16.29
C PHE A 162 23.78 0.04 -16.41
N ASP A 163 24.16 0.93 -17.34
CA ASP A 163 25.52 1.47 -17.42
C ASP A 163 25.60 2.76 -16.59
N VAL A 164 26.17 2.64 -15.39
CA VAL A 164 26.30 3.72 -14.42
C VAL A 164 27.69 3.64 -13.80
N LYS A 165 28.38 4.77 -13.73
CA LYS A 165 29.70 4.86 -13.09
C LYS A 165 29.59 4.97 -11.58
N ALA A 166 30.69 4.71 -10.87
CA ALA A 166 30.79 4.95 -9.44
C ALA A 166 30.26 6.33 -9.04
N GLY A 167 29.37 6.36 -8.05
CA GLY A 167 28.66 7.55 -7.57
C GLY A 167 27.42 7.95 -8.40
N GLY A 168 27.17 7.29 -9.53
CA GLY A 168 25.98 7.52 -10.34
C GLY A 168 24.74 6.81 -9.81
N SER A 169 23.57 7.26 -10.23
CA SER A 169 22.28 6.72 -9.78
C SER A 169 21.36 6.29 -10.91
N VAL A 170 20.47 5.33 -10.62
CA VAL A 170 19.28 4.99 -11.41
C VAL A 170 18.06 5.41 -10.59
N SER A 171 17.16 6.17 -11.20
CA SER A 171 15.91 6.56 -10.57
C SER A 171 14.74 5.85 -11.24
N CYS A 172 13.69 5.54 -10.49
CA CYS A 172 12.44 5.09 -11.07
C CYS A 172 11.22 5.67 -10.37
N LYS A 173 10.12 5.70 -11.11
CA LYS A 173 8.80 6.13 -10.65
C LYS A 173 7.89 4.92 -10.70
N VAL A 174 7.17 4.68 -9.61
CA VAL A 174 6.31 3.52 -9.41
C VAL A 174 4.92 3.99 -9.06
N ALA A 175 3.90 3.36 -9.62
CA ALA A 175 2.53 3.47 -9.14
C ALA A 175 1.83 2.12 -9.31
N SER A 176 0.79 1.89 -8.53
CA SER A 176 -0.08 0.74 -8.72
C SER A 176 -1.56 1.11 -8.61
N SER A 177 -2.40 0.16 -9.00
CA SER A 177 -3.86 0.31 -9.06
C SER A 177 -4.49 -1.06 -8.83
N TYR A 178 -5.66 -1.10 -8.20
CA TYR A 178 -6.45 -2.33 -8.07
C TYR A 178 -7.48 -2.49 -9.19
N ILE A 179 -7.54 -1.52 -10.13
CA ILE A 179 -8.58 -1.42 -11.14
C ILE A 179 -8.08 -1.96 -12.49
N SER A 180 -7.01 -1.36 -13.02
CA SER A 180 -6.43 -1.74 -14.32
C SER A 180 -5.00 -1.20 -14.53
N PRO A 181 -4.27 -1.69 -15.55
CA PRO A 181 -3.00 -1.10 -15.98
C PRO A 181 -3.11 0.38 -16.38
N GLU A 182 -4.19 0.77 -17.07
CA GLU A 182 -4.43 2.15 -17.49
C GLU A 182 -4.66 3.06 -16.29
N GLN A 183 -5.36 2.58 -15.27
CA GLN A 183 -5.51 3.29 -14.02
C GLN A 183 -4.16 3.42 -13.29
N ALA A 184 -3.30 2.39 -13.28
CA ALA A 184 -1.95 2.49 -12.69
C ALA A 184 -1.11 3.58 -13.37
N GLN A 185 -1.14 3.63 -14.71
CA GLN A 185 -0.46 4.67 -15.49
C GLN A 185 -1.04 6.07 -15.20
N ARG A 186 -2.38 6.21 -15.13
CA ARG A 186 -3.05 7.47 -14.76
C ARG A 186 -2.61 7.94 -13.37
N THR A 187 -2.53 7.02 -12.41
CA THR A 187 -2.05 7.31 -11.06
C THR A 187 -0.60 7.79 -11.07
N LEU A 188 0.29 7.13 -11.82
CA LEU A 188 1.68 7.57 -12.00
C LEU A 188 1.78 8.99 -12.55
N ASP A 189 1.04 9.27 -13.62
CA ASP A 189 1.07 10.55 -14.33
C ASP A 189 0.52 11.69 -13.47
N ARG A 190 -0.54 11.41 -12.69
CA ARG A 190 -1.19 12.37 -11.81
C ARG A 190 -0.35 12.69 -10.56
N GLU A 191 0.13 11.66 -9.86
CA GLU A 191 0.75 11.85 -8.54
C GLU A 191 2.24 12.21 -8.64
N ILE A 192 2.95 11.66 -9.63
CA ILE A 192 4.39 11.88 -9.81
C ILE A 192 4.65 12.69 -11.09
N GLY A 193 4.09 12.27 -12.22
CA GLY A 193 4.27 12.93 -13.51
C GLY A 193 5.74 13.13 -13.86
N SER A 194 6.11 14.35 -14.27
CA SER A 194 7.50 14.72 -14.60
C SER A 194 8.38 15.07 -13.40
N ALA A 195 7.85 15.10 -12.16
CA ALA A 195 8.61 15.50 -10.99
C ALA A 195 9.84 14.61 -10.74
N ASP A 196 10.93 15.19 -10.26
CA ASP A 196 12.11 14.45 -9.82
C ASP A 196 11.95 13.92 -8.38
N PHE A 197 12.90 13.10 -7.95
CA PHE A 197 12.89 12.47 -6.62
C PHE A 197 12.78 13.50 -5.49
N ASP A 198 13.59 14.57 -5.53
CA ASP A 198 13.63 15.55 -4.45
C ASP A 198 12.35 16.38 -4.39
N THR A 199 11.70 16.65 -5.52
CA THR A 199 10.37 17.28 -5.57
C THR A 199 9.30 16.38 -4.95
N VAL A 200 9.29 15.07 -5.26
CA VAL A 200 8.33 14.13 -4.65
C VAL A 200 8.55 14.04 -3.14
N ARG A 201 9.81 14.02 -2.71
CA ARG A 201 10.19 14.05 -1.29
C ARG A 201 9.66 15.28 -0.57
N GLN A 202 9.85 16.46 -1.13
CA GLN A 202 9.34 17.70 -0.53
C GLN A 202 7.80 17.70 -0.41
N ARG A 203 7.09 17.12 -1.40
CA ARG A 203 5.63 16.96 -1.33
C ARG A 203 5.23 16.02 -0.18
N ALA A 204 5.91 14.87 -0.04
CA ALA A 204 5.65 13.92 1.03
C ALA A 204 5.92 14.53 2.42
N GLU A 205 7.04 15.22 2.59
CA GLU A 205 7.38 15.95 3.82
C GLU A 205 6.34 17.03 4.15
N LYS A 206 5.88 17.78 3.13
CA LYS A 206 4.82 18.77 3.30
C LYS A 206 3.51 18.12 3.77
N THR A 207 3.07 17.03 3.14
CA THR A 207 1.84 16.31 3.53
C THR A 207 1.89 15.89 5.01
N TRP A 208 3.02 15.33 5.46
CA TRP A 208 3.17 14.95 6.86
C TRP A 208 3.20 16.14 7.82
N ASN A 209 3.88 17.23 7.45
CA ASN A 209 3.87 18.45 8.25
C ASN A 209 2.48 19.08 8.35
N ASP A 210 1.70 19.06 7.27
CA ASP A 210 0.30 19.54 7.29
C ASP A 210 -0.54 18.69 8.26
N ILE A 211 -0.38 17.36 8.27
CA ILE A 211 -1.05 16.46 9.23
C ILE A 211 -0.59 16.74 10.66
N PHE A 212 0.72 16.79 10.92
CA PHE A 212 1.27 17.06 12.24
C PHE A 212 0.90 18.45 12.76
N SER A 213 0.66 19.42 11.87
CA SER A 213 0.23 20.77 12.25
C SER A 213 -1.17 20.83 12.86
N ARG A 214 -2.00 19.78 12.71
CA ARG A 214 -3.32 19.68 13.36
C ARG A 214 -3.23 19.59 14.89
N ILE A 215 -2.07 19.18 15.44
CA ILE A 215 -1.81 19.23 16.88
C ILE A 215 -0.43 19.83 17.15
N LYS A 216 -0.41 20.95 17.87
CA LYS A 216 0.84 21.57 18.36
C LYS A 216 0.95 21.33 19.86
N ILE A 217 2.04 20.68 20.26
CA ILE A 217 2.39 20.50 21.67
C ILE A 217 3.50 21.48 22.06
N GLU A 218 3.40 22.04 23.27
CA GLU A 218 4.38 22.98 23.83
C GLU A 218 4.90 22.47 25.19
N GLY A 219 6.11 22.88 25.57
CA GLY A 219 6.78 22.36 26.76
C GLY A 219 7.20 20.87 26.63
N GLY A 220 7.71 20.28 27.71
CA GLY A 220 8.15 18.88 27.74
C GLY A 220 9.57 18.63 27.20
N SER A 221 10.02 17.39 27.28
CA SER A 221 11.34 16.96 26.77
C SER A 221 11.30 16.60 25.28
N GLN A 222 12.47 16.56 24.63
CA GLN A 222 12.56 16.08 23.24
C GLN A 222 12.05 14.63 23.10
N GLU A 223 12.23 13.78 24.11
CA GLU A 223 11.70 12.42 24.09
C GLU A 223 10.18 12.40 24.08
N GLN A 224 9.52 13.24 24.88
CA GLN A 224 8.06 13.34 24.88
C GLN A 224 7.53 13.81 23.52
N HIS A 225 8.23 14.75 22.87
CA HIS A 225 7.89 15.18 21.51
C HIS A 225 8.03 14.03 20.50
N ARG A 226 9.12 13.27 20.58
CA ARG A 226 9.34 12.09 19.72
C ARG A 226 8.27 11.04 19.94
N THR A 227 7.93 10.72 21.19
CA THR A 227 6.87 9.76 21.51
C THR A 227 5.52 10.23 20.99
N PHE A 228 5.17 11.50 21.22
CA PHE A 228 3.89 12.06 20.79
C PHE A 228 3.72 12.02 19.27
N TYR A 229 4.67 12.58 18.51
CA TYR A 229 4.54 12.63 17.04
C TYR A 229 4.73 11.25 16.40
N SER A 230 5.51 10.35 16.99
CA SER A 230 5.58 8.95 16.54
C SER A 230 4.26 8.21 16.76
N ALA A 231 3.60 8.41 17.91
CA ALA A 231 2.29 7.84 18.18
C ALA A 231 1.23 8.46 17.27
N PHE A 232 1.28 9.78 17.03
CA PHE A 232 0.35 10.47 16.14
C PHE A 232 0.49 9.97 14.70
N TYR A 233 1.72 9.82 14.20
CA TYR A 233 2.00 9.16 12.92
C TYR A 233 1.32 7.78 12.83
N ARG A 234 1.53 6.90 13.82
CA ARG A 234 0.92 5.56 13.82
C ARG A 234 -0.60 5.58 13.94
N SER A 235 -1.17 6.62 14.54
CA SER A 235 -2.61 6.76 14.69
C SER A 235 -3.32 7.21 13.42
N VAL A 236 -2.61 7.60 12.34
CA VAL A 236 -3.23 8.14 11.11
C VAL A 236 -2.80 7.43 9.82
N ILE A 237 -2.13 6.28 9.91
CA ILE A 237 -1.77 5.45 8.74
C ILE A 237 -2.87 4.47 8.31
N PHE A 238 -3.78 4.11 9.21
CA PHE A 238 -4.92 3.23 8.94
C PHE A 238 -6.23 3.90 9.35
N PRO A 239 -7.38 3.59 8.71
CA PRO A 239 -7.53 2.66 7.61
C PRO A 239 -6.93 3.20 6.30
N HIS A 240 -6.49 2.27 5.44
CA HIS A 240 -5.89 2.56 4.15
C HIS A 240 -6.93 3.07 3.15
N ARG A 241 -6.59 4.11 2.37
CA ARG A 241 -7.44 4.59 1.26
C ARG A 241 -7.46 3.56 0.15
N PHE A 242 -8.59 2.90 -0.05
CA PHE A 242 -8.77 1.85 -1.05
C PHE A 242 -9.54 2.33 -2.30
N PHE A 243 -9.47 3.63 -2.58
CA PHE A 243 -10.06 4.24 -3.77
C PHE A 243 -8.99 4.98 -4.56
N GLU A 244 -9.28 5.21 -5.83
CA GLU A 244 -8.47 5.90 -6.82
C GLU A 244 -9.32 6.97 -7.51
N PHE A 245 -8.73 7.73 -8.42
CA PHE A 245 -9.46 8.75 -9.17
C PHE A 245 -9.49 8.39 -10.66
N ASP A 246 -10.68 8.39 -11.24
CA ASP A 246 -10.89 8.14 -12.67
C ASP A 246 -10.38 9.29 -13.55
N GLU A 247 -10.64 9.25 -14.85
CA GLU A 247 -10.26 10.32 -15.80
C GLU A 247 -10.95 11.68 -15.54
N ASN A 248 -12.08 11.68 -14.84
CA ASN A 248 -12.85 12.88 -14.50
C ASN A 248 -12.57 13.38 -13.07
N ASN A 249 -11.54 12.83 -12.41
CA ASN A 249 -11.19 13.09 -11.02
C ASN A 249 -12.30 12.72 -10.01
N LYS A 250 -13.16 11.75 -10.36
CA LYS A 250 -14.12 11.17 -9.43
C LYS A 250 -13.51 9.99 -8.68
N PRO A 251 -13.81 9.82 -7.39
CA PRO A 251 -13.34 8.69 -6.62
C PRO A 251 -14.02 7.40 -7.12
N VAL A 252 -13.23 6.37 -7.39
CA VAL A 252 -13.65 5.04 -7.83
C VAL A 252 -12.81 3.98 -7.14
N TYR A 253 -13.32 2.77 -6.97
CA TYR A 253 -12.55 1.67 -6.37
C TYR A 253 -12.95 0.32 -6.94
N PHE A 254 -11.98 -0.61 -6.94
CA PHE A 254 -12.25 -2.03 -7.06
C PHE A 254 -12.82 -2.53 -5.71
N SER A 255 -14.02 -3.09 -5.70
CA SER A 255 -14.59 -3.64 -4.48
C SER A 255 -13.90 -4.95 -4.09
N PRO A 256 -13.29 -5.04 -2.90
CA PRO A 256 -12.76 -6.30 -2.38
C PRO A 256 -13.88 -7.21 -1.85
N TYR A 257 -15.15 -6.79 -1.93
CA TYR A 257 -16.31 -7.57 -1.50
C TYR A 257 -17.00 -8.28 -2.67
N ASP A 258 -17.24 -7.58 -3.78
CA ASP A 258 -17.98 -8.13 -4.94
C ASP A 258 -17.18 -8.19 -6.24
N GLY A 259 -15.93 -7.74 -6.24
CA GLY A 259 -15.02 -7.78 -7.39
C GLY A 259 -15.37 -6.81 -8.53
N LYS A 260 -16.21 -5.79 -8.28
CA LYS A 260 -16.65 -4.84 -9.30
C LYS A 260 -16.06 -3.45 -9.08
N LEU A 261 -15.93 -2.69 -10.16
CA LEU A 261 -15.64 -1.25 -10.10
C LEU A 261 -16.86 -0.50 -9.55
N LYS A 262 -16.63 0.40 -8.59
CA LYS A 262 -17.65 1.23 -7.93
C LYS A 262 -17.21 2.68 -7.92
N GLU A 263 -18.18 3.58 -7.80
CA GLU A 263 -17.94 5.00 -7.52
C GLU A 263 -17.94 5.25 -6.00
N GLY A 264 -17.26 6.31 -5.57
CA GLY A 264 -17.21 6.75 -4.18
C GLY A 264 -15.92 6.36 -3.47
N TYR A 265 -15.98 6.41 -2.14
CA TYR A 265 -14.83 6.16 -1.28
C TYR A 265 -14.91 4.77 -0.65
N LEU A 266 -13.75 4.12 -0.51
CA LEU A 266 -13.60 2.91 0.26
C LEU A 266 -12.31 2.97 1.08
N TYR A 267 -12.36 2.43 2.29
CA TYR A 267 -11.25 2.32 3.20
C TYR A 267 -11.14 0.87 3.70
N THR A 268 -9.92 0.39 3.96
CA THR A 268 -9.68 -0.98 4.44
C THR A 268 -8.48 -1.07 5.38
N ASP A 269 -8.04 -2.28 5.71
CA ASP A 269 -6.88 -2.56 6.57
C ASP A 269 -7.06 -2.08 8.01
N THR A 270 -8.23 -2.34 8.58
CA THR A 270 -8.54 -1.99 9.97
C THR A 270 -9.40 -3.05 10.66
N GLY A 271 -9.12 -3.23 11.95
CA GLY A 271 -9.95 -4.00 12.87
C GLY A 271 -10.78 -3.09 13.74
N LEU A 272 -12.09 -3.09 13.55
CA LEU A 272 -12.96 -2.21 14.33
C LEU A 272 -13.00 -2.58 15.82
N TRP A 273 -12.68 -3.83 16.18
CA TRP A 273 -12.49 -4.24 17.59
C TRP A 273 -11.39 -3.45 18.30
N ASP A 274 -10.36 -3.03 17.58
CA ASP A 274 -9.27 -2.20 18.09
C ASP A 274 -9.59 -0.71 17.97
N THR A 275 -9.93 -0.28 16.76
CA THR A 275 -9.84 1.14 16.38
C THR A 275 -11.03 1.98 16.84
N PHE A 276 -12.17 1.38 17.20
CA PHE A 276 -13.34 2.13 17.69
C PHE A 276 -13.06 2.91 18.99
N ARG A 277 -12.06 2.48 19.75
CA ARG A 277 -11.77 2.97 21.11
C ARG A 277 -11.20 4.37 21.11
N ALA A 278 -10.30 4.66 20.17
CA ALA A 278 -9.55 5.91 20.15
C ALA A 278 -9.19 6.39 18.74
N SER A 279 -8.86 5.50 17.79
CA SER A 279 -8.48 5.92 16.44
C SER A 279 -9.63 6.61 15.69
N HIS A 280 -10.82 5.97 15.60
CA HIS A 280 -11.98 6.62 14.97
C HIS A 280 -12.47 7.85 15.74
N PRO A 281 -12.54 7.84 17.09
CA PRO A 281 -12.79 9.06 17.86
C PRO A 281 -11.80 10.20 17.58
N LEU A 282 -10.52 9.90 17.37
CA LEU A 282 -9.50 10.88 16.98
C LEU A 282 -9.78 11.45 15.59
N TYR A 283 -10.19 10.62 14.63
CA TYR A 283 -10.58 11.07 13.29
C TYR A 283 -11.80 11.98 13.36
N ASN A 284 -12.79 11.64 14.18
CA ASN A 284 -13.97 12.50 14.35
C ASN A 284 -13.61 13.89 14.89
N LEU A 285 -12.54 14.00 15.68
CA LEU A 285 -12.05 15.28 16.20
C LEU A 285 -11.18 16.04 15.21
N LEU A 286 -10.21 15.35 14.62
CA LEU A 286 -9.13 15.99 13.87
C LEU A 286 -9.28 15.90 12.36
N PHE A 287 -9.98 14.91 11.84
CA PHE A 287 -10.14 14.59 10.41
C PHE A 287 -11.61 14.24 10.06
N PRO A 288 -12.60 15.08 10.43
CA PRO A 288 -14.02 14.75 10.23
C PRO A 288 -14.37 14.48 8.75
N GLU A 289 -13.62 15.07 7.81
CA GLU A 289 -13.74 14.82 6.38
C GLU A 289 -13.37 13.38 5.99
N ILE A 290 -12.36 12.80 6.65
CA ILE A 290 -11.95 11.41 6.43
C ILE A 290 -12.92 10.47 7.13
N SER A 291 -13.37 10.82 8.34
CA SER A 291 -14.41 10.06 9.04
C SER A 291 -15.69 9.90 8.21
N ALA A 292 -16.15 10.98 7.55
CA ALA A 292 -17.30 10.92 6.65
C ALA A 292 -17.09 9.88 5.53
N GLN A 293 -15.94 9.92 4.86
CA GLN A 293 -15.61 8.97 3.79
C GLN A 293 -15.51 7.52 4.30
N ILE A 294 -14.97 7.31 5.50
CA ILE A 294 -14.93 5.98 6.14
C ILE A 294 -16.36 5.48 6.38
N MET A 295 -17.28 6.33 6.87
CA MET A 295 -18.67 5.93 7.09
C MET A 295 -19.38 5.59 5.77
N GLN A 296 -19.12 6.34 4.70
CA GLN A 296 -19.61 6.02 3.35
C GLN A 296 -19.07 4.65 2.89
N GLY A 297 -17.77 4.39 3.08
CA GLY A 297 -17.14 3.11 2.75
C GLY A 297 -17.71 1.93 3.56
N MET A 298 -18.07 2.14 4.82
CA MET A 298 -18.72 1.11 5.65
C MET A 298 -20.13 0.76 5.15
N VAL A 299 -20.93 1.77 4.79
CA VAL A 299 -22.24 1.57 4.16
C VAL A 299 -22.08 0.82 2.84
N ALA A 300 -21.13 1.24 2.00
CA ALA A 300 -20.86 0.58 0.72
C ALA A 300 -20.41 -0.88 0.91
N GLY A 301 -19.59 -1.17 1.93
CA GLY A 301 -19.20 -2.53 2.30
C GLY A 301 -20.41 -3.41 2.64
N TYR A 302 -21.39 -2.89 3.37
CA TYR A 302 -22.65 -3.57 3.63
C TYR A 302 -23.44 -3.82 2.35
N GLU A 303 -23.61 -2.82 1.49
CA GLU A 303 -24.36 -2.97 0.24
C GLU A 303 -23.75 -4.00 -0.73
N GLN A 304 -22.42 -4.16 -0.67
CA GLN A 304 -21.69 -5.04 -1.58
C GLN A 304 -21.53 -6.47 -1.05
N SER A 305 -21.55 -6.65 0.27
CA SER A 305 -21.30 -7.96 0.91
C SER A 305 -22.49 -8.53 1.69
N GLY A 306 -23.47 -7.69 2.02
CA GLY A 306 -24.57 -8.01 2.91
C GLY A 306 -24.28 -7.83 4.41
N PHE A 307 -23.06 -7.49 4.82
CA PHE A 307 -22.67 -7.31 6.23
C PHE A 307 -21.80 -6.08 6.43
N LEU A 308 -21.90 -5.43 7.61
CA LEU A 308 -20.98 -4.35 7.92
C LEU A 308 -19.55 -4.90 8.09
N PRO A 309 -18.53 -4.14 7.67
CA PRO A 309 -17.14 -4.49 7.94
C PRO A 309 -16.85 -4.59 9.45
N SER A 310 -16.07 -5.59 9.84
CA SER A 310 -15.55 -5.77 11.20
C SER A 310 -14.02 -5.73 11.22
N TRP A 311 -13.38 -6.77 10.70
CA TRP A 311 -11.96 -6.75 10.30
C TRP A 311 -11.88 -6.79 8.77
N THR A 312 -11.13 -5.85 8.19
CA THR A 312 -10.91 -5.81 6.74
C THR A 312 -9.44 -5.83 6.38
N SER A 313 -9.07 -6.63 5.37
CA SER A 313 -7.77 -6.58 4.68
C SER A 313 -7.73 -7.51 3.45
N PRO A 314 -8.05 -7.00 2.23
CA PRO A 314 -8.80 -5.76 1.97
C PRO A 314 -10.33 -5.94 2.09
N GLY A 315 -10.87 -7.14 1.92
CA GLY A 315 -12.27 -7.49 2.18
C GLY A 315 -12.44 -8.07 3.58
N HIS A 316 -13.58 -8.73 3.84
CA HIS A 316 -13.86 -9.34 5.15
C HIS A 316 -12.79 -10.38 5.55
N ARG A 317 -12.31 -10.28 6.79
CA ARG A 317 -11.35 -11.20 7.39
C ARG A 317 -11.87 -11.71 8.72
N ASP A 318 -11.82 -13.02 8.93
CA ASP A 318 -12.32 -13.64 10.15
C ASP A 318 -11.35 -13.42 11.32
N CYS A 319 -11.46 -12.27 12.00
CA CYS A 319 -10.58 -11.90 13.08
C CYS A 319 -11.32 -11.11 14.15
N MET A 320 -11.04 -11.41 15.42
CA MET A 320 -11.67 -10.78 16.59
C MET A 320 -13.21 -10.94 16.59
N ILE A 321 -13.92 -10.08 17.33
CA ILE A 321 -15.35 -10.24 17.66
C ILE A 321 -16.06 -8.89 17.72
N GLY A 322 -17.40 -8.92 17.82
CA GLY A 322 -18.25 -7.79 18.21
C GLY A 322 -18.65 -6.87 17.06
N ASN A 323 -19.77 -6.15 17.25
CA ASN A 323 -20.34 -5.24 16.25
C ASN A 323 -19.86 -3.80 16.43
N HIS A 324 -18.55 -3.57 16.33
CA HIS A 324 -17.95 -2.27 16.61
C HIS A 324 -18.24 -1.20 15.54
N ALA A 325 -18.68 -1.60 14.34
CA ALA A 325 -19.26 -0.70 13.34
C ALA A 325 -20.39 0.17 13.91
N PHE A 326 -21.15 -0.35 14.88
CA PHE A 326 -22.26 0.38 15.51
C PHE A 326 -21.73 1.56 16.31
N SER A 327 -20.61 1.36 17.02
CA SER A 327 -19.93 2.42 17.76
C SER A 327 -19.41 3.51 16.83
N LEU A 328 -18.89 3.14 15.66
CA LEU A 328 -18.37 4.11 14.69
C LEU A 328 -19.47 5.03 14.16
N PHE A 329 -20.57 4.46 13.68
CA PHE A 329 -21.71 5.24 13.18
C PHE A 329 -22.31 6.11 14.28
N ALA A 330 -22.51 5.56 15.48
CA ALA A 330 -23.07 6.31 16.60
C ALA A 330 -22.16 7.47 17.03
N ASP A 331 -20.85 7.24 17.20
CA ASP A 331 -19.89 8.28 17.60
C ASP A 331 -19.76 9.38 16.53
N ALA A 332 -19.70 9.01 15.25
CA ALA A 332 -19.68 9.96 14.14
C ALA A 332 -20.95 10.83 14.14
N TRP A 333 -22.12 10.19 14.28
CA TRP A 333 -23.42 10.86 14.22
C TRP A 333 -23.62 11.91 15.32
N VAL A 334 -23.29 11.55 16.57
CA VAL A 334 -23.44 12.46 17.72
C VAL A 334 -22.41 13.58 17.70
N LYS A 335 -21.27 13.40 17.01
CA LYS A 335 -20.26 14.44 16.77
C LYS A 335 -20.50 15.27 15.50
N GLY A 336 -21.61 15.04 14.79
CA GLY A 336 -22.03 15.86 13.65
C GLY A 336 -21.49 15.42 12.29
N ILE A 337 -20.82 14.27 12.20
CA ILE A 337 -20.35 13.69 10.94
C ILE A 337 -21.51 12.87 10.38
N ARG A 338 -22.20 13.41 9.37
CA ARG A 338 -23.47 12.87 8.85
C ARG A 338 -23.52 12.78 7.32
N ASP A 339 -22.39 12.93 6.66
CA ASP A 339 -22.27 12.79 5.20
C ASP A 339 -22.15 11.30 4.83
N PHE A 340 -23.20 10.53 5.11
CA PHE A 340 -23.40 9.13 4.72
C PHE A 340 -24.89 8.79 4.82
N ASP A 341 -25.35 7.71 4.18
CA ASP A 341 -26.74 7.27 4.28
C ASP A 341 -27.03 6.68 5.67
N ALA A 342 -27.58 7.52 6.55
CA ALA A 342 -27.88 7.16 7.94
C ALA A 342 -29.00 6.12 8.07
N ASN A 343 -29.97 6.11 7.13
CA ASN A 343 -31.03 5.12 7.14
C ASN A 343 -30.45 3.76 6.75
N LYS A 344 -29.61 3.72 5.71
CA LYS A 344 -28.91 2.49 5.32
C LYS A 344 -27.99 1.98 6.42
N ALA A 345 -27.26 2.88 7.10
CA ALA A 345 -26.44 2.51 8.24
C ALA A 345 -27.27 1.89 9.36
N LEU A 346 -28.45 2.46 9.68
CA LEU A 346 -29.36 1.90 10.69
C LEU A 346 -29.90 0.53 10.26
N ASP A 347 -30.34 0.37 9.02
CA ASP A 347 -30.80 -0.91 8.46
C ASP A 347 -29.70 -1.97 8.59
N ALA A 348 -28.46 -1.61 8.25
CA ALA A 348 -27.30 -2.49 8.33
C ALA A 348 -26.98 -2.88 9.79
N MET A 349 -27.07 -1.94 10.73
CA MET A 349 -26.89 -2.23 12.16
C MET A 349 -27.96 -3.19 12.69
N ILE A 350 -29.23 -2.99 12.30
CA ILE A 350 -30.33 -3.87 12.69
C ILE A 350 -30.15 -5.26 12.09
N HIS A 351 -29.76 -5.34 10.82
CA HIS A 351 -29.42 -6.60 10.15
C HIS A 351 -28.34 -7.34 10.93
N ASP A 352 -27.16 -6.74 11.10
CA ASP A 352 -26.02 -7.41 11.73
C ASP A 352 -26.27 -7.80 13.20
N ALA A 353 -27.12 -7.07 13.91
CA ALA A 353 -27.50 -7.39 15.29
C ALA A 353 -28.39 -8.64 15.40
N ASN A 354 -29.13 -8.99 14.34
CA ASN A 354 -30.14 -10.05 14.31
C ASN A 354 -29.82 -11.17 13.30
N THR A 355 -28.66 -11.13 12.66
CA THR A 355 -28.27 -12.11 11.65
C THR A 355 -27.05 -12.87 12.11
N GLN A 356 -27.17 -14.21 12.13
CA GLN A 356 -26.08 -15.12 12.44
C GLN A 356 -24.91 -14.91 11.47
N ALA A 357 -23.71 -14.82 12.03
CA ALA A 357 -22.49 -14.67 11.26
C ALA A 357 -22.30 -15.84 10.27
N PRO A 358 -21.81 -15.58 9.03
CA PRO A 358 -21.48 -16.62 8.08
C PRO A 358 -20.46 -17.62 8.63
N ALA A 359 -20.63 -18.91 8.32
CA ALA A 359 -19.76 -19.96 8.85
C ALA A 359 -18.28 -19.81 8.47
N ASN A 360 -17.99 -19.16 7.34
CA ASN A 360 -16.65 -18.89 6.82
C ASN A 360 -16.06 -17.54 7.27
N CYS A 361 -16.81 -16.73 8.03
CA CYS A 361 -16.33 -15.49 8.63
C CYS A 361 -17.20 -15.13 9.83
N LYS A 362 -16.86 -15.63 11.03
CA LYS A 362 -17.70 -15.48 12.22
C LYS A 362 -17.64 -14.09 12.85
N SER A 363 -16.66 -13.29 12.48
CA SER A 363 -16.49 -11.92 12.98
C SER A 363 -17.40 -10.85 12.34
N ILE A 364 -18.13 -11.17 11.25
CA ILE A 364 -19.09 -10.25 10.59
C ILE A 364 -20.53 -10.65 10.92
N GLY A 365 -21.43 -9.67 11.09
CA GLY A 365 -22.72 -9.93 11.74
C GLY A 365 -22.51 -10.25 13.23
N ARG A 366 -23.35 -11.11 13.82
CA ARG A 366 -23.24 -11.46 15.24
C ARG A 366 -23.23 -12.97 15.41
N ASP A 367 -22.06 -13.54 15.72
CA ASP A 367 -21.98 -14.96 16.06
C ASP A 367 -22.77 -15.23 17.35
N GLY A 368 -23.69 -16.18 17.28
CA GLY A 368 -24.64 -16.48 18.35
C GLY A 368 -25.88 -15.59 18.37
N ALA A 369 -26.25 -14.94 17.26
CA ALA A 369 -27.48 -14.13 17.18
C ALA A 369 -28.78 -14.95 17.29
N GLU A 370 -28.72 -16.26 17.03
CA GLU A 370 -29.88 -17.17 17.11
C GLU A 370 -30.19 -17.67 18.53
N PHE A 371 -29.28 -17.45 19.48
CA PHE A 371 -29.41 -17.83 20.89
C PHE A 371 -29.72 -16.60 21.75
#